data_AF-A0A936NHS7-F1
#
_entry.id   AF-A0A936NHS7-F1
#
_cell.length_a   1.000
_cell.length_b   1.000
_cell.length_c   1.000
_cell.angle_alpha   90.00
_cell.angle_beta   90.00
_cell.angle_gamma   90.00
#
_symmetry.space_group_name_H-M   'P 1'
#
loop_
_entity.id
_entity.type
_entity.pdbx_description
1 polymer ?
#
loop_
_entity_poly.entity_id
_entity_poly.type
_entity_poly.pdbx_seq_one_letter_code
_entity_poly.pdbx_strand_id
1 'polypeptide(L)'
;MNGKVEDQRTEPRVRVRFPTMMTGSVESEGTGMLLDLSQNGCRLESPLLMLPGLSLELRIAAPGLEWALMIDGADVQWVDESTAGLVFVRVRETERQRLSELVVARLLKETDTGDDAQGELIPFEFQGLEPVLANDPRLAIKKGLAWFAQDQAEFRFRGGSLLGRAFPTCTSEFAAALAEFVKTGRDLEIDFTLALLQNYLGSTSIDDVLKEIVAHFPQDSRKMDEVRTILNSPGARSGEFGLANAWRVKQESLTRWLTDERTAVTAFAAQHMAELDHMIMEERRRVECEQEQRARARHEDESGHDHGYRPKPF
;
A
#
# COMPACT_ATOMS: atom_id res chain seq x y z
N MET A 1 36.57 -39.81 -5.94
CA MET A 1 36.68 -39.31 -4.54
C MET A 1 35.42 -38.52 -4.26
N ASN A 2 34.49 -39.08 -3.49
CA ASN A 2 33.26 -38.41 -3.07
C ASN A 2 33.60 -37.39 -1.97
N GLY A 3 33.66 -36.11 -2.32
CA GLY A 3 33.64 -35.04 -1.32
C GLY A 3 32.24 -34.93 -0.76
N LYS A 4 32.03 -35.38 0.48
CA LYS A 4 30.89 -34.97 1.29
C LYS A 4 30.98 -33.44 1.42
N VAL A 5 30.06 -32.73 0.78
CA VAL A 5 29.79 -31.32 1.12
C VAL A 5 29.28 -31.34 2.56
N GLU A 6 30.07 -30.80 3.49
CA GLU A 6 29.66 -30.64 4.88
C GLU A 6 28.39 -29.79 4.94
N ASP A 7 27.37 -30.30 5.62
CA ASP A 7 26.13 -29.58 5.87
C ASP A 7 26.40 -28.47 6.89
N GLN A 8 26.81 -27.29 6.42
CA GLN A 8 27.07 -26.09 7.25
C GLN A 8 25.78 -25.43 7.77
N ARG A 9 24.64 -26.12 7.70
CA ARG A 9 23.33 -25.54 8.04
C ARG A 9 23.12 -25.53 9.56
N THR A 10 22.89 -24.34 10.11
CA THR A 10 22.70 -24.10 11.54
C THR A 10 21.24 -24.07 11.98
N GLU A 11 20.27 -24.04 11.05
CA GLU A 11 18.86 -23.84 11.38
C GLU A 11 17.94 -24.97 10.93
N PRO A 12 16.92 -25.34 11.74
CA PRO A 12 15.93 -26.33 11.36
C PRO A 12 15.11 -25.83 10.17
N ARG A 13 14.92 -26.72 9.18
CA ARG A 13 14.12 -26.50 7.98
C ARG A 13 12.94 -27.46 7.97
N VAL A 14 11.75 -26.94 7.73
CA VAL A 14 10.54 -27.74 7.52
C VAL A 14 10.35 -27.97 6.04
N ARG A 15 9.98 -29.20 5.66
CA ARG A 15 9.55 -29.48 4.28
C ARG A 15 8.18 -28.88 4.05
N VAL A 16 8.03 -28.17 2.94
CA VAL A 16 6.78 -27.50 2.58
C VAL A 16 6.54 -27.58 1.08
N ARG A 17 5.31 -27.29 0.68
CA ARG A 17 4.88 -27.16 -0.72
C ARG A 17 4.02 -25.91 -0.81
N PHE A 18 4.65 -24.74 -0.83
CA PHE A 18 3.95 -23.44 -0.79
C PHE A 18 4.09 -22.68 -2.11
N PRO A 19 2.97 -22.41 -2.81
CA PRO A 19 3.01 -21.59 -4.01
C PRO A 19 3.58 -20.21 -3.69
N THR A 20 4.46 -19.71 -4.54
CA THR A 20 5.23 -18.49 -4.27
C THR A 20 5.32 -17.62 -5.51
N MET A 21 5.05 -16.33 -5.35
CA MET A 21 5.31 -15.33 -6.36
C MET A 21 6.65 -14.66 -6.05
N MET A 22 7.43 -14.44 -7.09
CA MET A 22 8.73 -13.78 -7.02
C MET A 22 8.71 -12.54 -7.90
N THR A 23 9.24 -11.45 -7.40
CA THR A 23 9.40 -10.21 -8.16
C THR A 23 10.85 -9.75 -8.08
N GLY A 24 11.49 -9.58 -9.23
CA GLY A 24 12.86 -9.07 -9.35
C GLY A 24 12.92 -7.61 -9.78
N SER A 25 14.11 -7.00 -9.67
CA SER A 25 14.39 -5.59 -10.01
C SER A 25 14.27 -5.23 -11.49
N VAL A 26 14.11 -6.20 -12.39
CA VAL A 26 13.99 -6.00 -13.84
C VAL A 26 12.80 -6.79 -14.38
N GLU A 27 11.58 -6.28 -14.19
CA GLU A 27 10.30 -6.77 -14.76
C GLU A 27 10.08 -8.31 -14.77
N SER A 28 10.79 -9.02 -13.90
CA SER A 28 10.79 -10.48 -13.84
C SER A 28 9.85 -10.86 -12.72
N GLU A 29 8.56 -10.88 -13.05
CA GLU A 29 7.55 -11.53 -12.23
C GLU A 29 7.51 -13.01 -12.60
N GLY A 30 7.60 -13.88 -11.60
CA GLY A 30 7.59 -15.32 -11.78
C GLY A 30 6.77 -16.01 -10.71
N THR A 31 6.40 -17.25 -10.99
CA THR A 31 5.80 -18.13 -9.98
C THR A 31 6.73 -19.32 -9.73
N GLY A 32 6.63 -19.89 -8.54
CA GLY A 32 7.42 -21.03 -8.12
C GLY A 32 6.79 -21.74 -6.93
N MET A 33 7.50 -22.74 -6.43
CA MET A 33 7.06 -23.58 -5.32
C MET A 33 8.17 -23.67 -4.28
N LEU A 34 7.89 -23.25 -3.04
CA LEU A 34 8.79 -23.52 -1.92
C LEU A 34 8.79 -25.01 -1.61
N LEU A 35 9.98 -25.58 -1.48
CA LEU A 35 10.22 -26.99 -1.16
C LEU A 35 10.63 -27.21 0.30
N ASP A 36 11.30 -26.22 0.88
CA ASP A 36 11.59 -26.14 2.31
C ASP A 36 11.63 -24.69 2.77
N LEU A 37 11.40 -24.48 4.07
CA LEU A 37 11.35 -23.18 4.72
C LEU A 37 12.05 -23.23 6.09
N SER A 38 12.81 -22.20 6.40
CA SER A 38 13.42 -21.92 7.70
C SER A 38 13.20 -20.46 8.07
N GLN A 39 13.65 -20.06 9.27
CA GLN A 39 13.62 -18.67 9.73
C GLN A 39 14.41 -17.72 8.82
N ASN A 40 15.50 -18.20 8.21
CA ASN A 40 16.41 -17.37 7.44
C ASN A 40 16.51 -17.70 5.95
N GLY A 41 15.68 -18.60 5.43
CA GLY A 41 15.73 -18.92 4.01
C GLY A 41 14.83 -20.05 3.59
N CYS A 42 14.84 -20.34 2.31
CA CYS A 42 14.04 -21.38 1.69
C CYS A 42 14.76 -22.02 0.51
N ARG A 43 14.21 -23.14 0.05
CA ARG A 43 14.50 -23.66 -1.29
C ARG A 43 13.27 -23.47 -2.17
N LEU A 44 13.49 -22.89 -3.34
CA LEU A 44 12.45 -22.54 -4.31
C LEU A 44 12.67 -23.31 -5.60
N GLU A 45 11.61 -23.90 -6.14
CA GLU A 45 11.55 -24.44 -7.50
C GLU A 45 10.81 -23.44 -8.41
N SER A 46 11.39 -23.05 -9.54
CA SER A 46 10.78 -22.12 -10.49
C SER A 46 11.33 -22.32 -11.90
N PRO A 47 10.51 -22.15 -12.95
CA PRO A 47 11.00 -22.12 -14.33
C PRO A 47 11.75 -20.82 -14.67
N LEU A 48 11.75 -19.81 -13.78
CA LEU A 48 12.47 -18.56 -13.98
C LEU A 48 13.99 -18.80 -13.88
N LEU A 49 14.74 -18.29 -14.86
CA LEU A 49 16.20 -18.31 -14.83
C LEU A 49 16.72 -17.36 -13.75
N MET A 50 17.36 -17.92 -12.73
CA MET A 50 17.93 -17.18 -11.61
C MET A 50 19.45 -17.20 -11.66
N LEU A 51 20.07 -16.15 -11.13
CA LEU A 51 21.53 -16.04 -10.97
C LEU A 51 21.89 -15.85 -9.49
N PRO A 52 22.96 -16.50 -8.99
CA PRO A 52 23.47 -16.22 -7.65
C PRO A 52 23.74 -14.73 -7.44
N GLY A 53 23.36 -14.20 -6.27
CA GLY A 53 23.43 -12.79 -5.92
C GLY A 53 22.24 -11.94 -6.36
N LEU A 54 21.29 -12.49 -7.14
CA LEU A 54 20.03 -11.81 -7.42
C LEU A 54 19.19 -11.72 -6.14
N SER A 55 18.65 -10.53 -5.86
CA SER A 55 17.73 -10.31 -4.74
C SER A 55 16.29 -10.30 -5.26
N LEU A 56 15.42 -11.06 -4.61
CA LEU A 56 14.02 -11.23 -4.98
C LEU A 56 13.11 -10.84 -3.83
N GLU A 57 11.98 -10.21 -4.15
CA GLU A 57 10.85 -10.13 -3.24
C GLU A 57 9.99 -11.40 -3.39
N LEU A 58 9.60 -12.03 -2.28
CA LEU A 58 8.78 -13.24 -2.28
C LEU A 58 7.42 -12.99 -1.62
N ARG A 59 6.36 -13.51 -2.24
CA ARG A 59 5.04 -13.67 -1.64
C ARG A 59 4.72 -15.15 -1.52
N ILE A 60 4.75 -15.69 -0.31
CA ILE A 60 4.64 -17.13 -0.04
C ILE A 60 3.23 -17.45 0.47
N ALA A 61 2.45 -18.21 -0.29
CA ALA A 61 1.13 -18.67 0.11
C ALA A 61 1.23 -19.93 0.98
N ALA A 62 1.13 -19.76 2.30
CA ALA A 62 1.21 -20.87 3.25
C ALA A 62 -0.19 -21.23 3.81
N PRO A 63 -0.54 -22.54 3.91
CA PRO A 63 -1.79 -22.97 4.52
C PRO A 63 -1.89 -22.52 5.98
N GLY A 64 -3.05 -22.00 6.35
CA GLY A 64 -3.33 -21.45 7.68
C GLY A 64 -2.98 -19.97 7.83
N LEU A 65 -2.36 -19.33 6.83
CA LEU A 65 -2.23 -17.89 6.76
C LEU A 65 -3.33 -17.32 5.85
N GLU A 66 -4.05 -16.30 6.34
CA GLU A 66 -5.04 -15.58 5.51
C GLU A 66 -4.38 -14.73 4.42
N TRP A 67 -3.09 -14.36 4.60
CA TRP A 67 -2.32 -13.53 3.67
C TRP A 67 -0.99 -14.19 3.34
N ALA A 68 -0.45 -13.93 2.15
CA ALA A 68 0.91 -14.38 1.83
C ALA A 68 1.92 -13.87 2.88
N LEU A 69 2.89 -14.71 3.20
CA LEU A 69 4.07 -14.32 3.95
C LEU A 69 4.99 -13.52 3.02
N MET A 70 5.35 -12.31 3.43
CA MET A 70 6.11 -11.38 2.62
C MET A 70 7.58 -11.37 3.01
N ILE A 71 8.45 -11.58 2.03
CA ILE A 71 9.91 -11.43 2.17
C ILE A 71 10.34 -10.31 1.23
N ASP A 72 10.69 -9.15 1.79
CA ASP A 72 11.08 -7.95 1.03
C ASP A 72 12.46 -8.07 0.37
N GLY A 73 13.22 -9.12 0.68
CA GLY A 73 14.52 -9.36 0.08
C GLY A 73 15.04 -10.75 0.42
N ALA A 74 15.18 -11.57 -0.60
CA ALA A 74 15.74 -12.91 -0.55
C ALA A 74 16.83 -13.05 -1.61
N ASP A 75 18.08 -13.24 -1.17
CA ASP A 75 19.22 -13.33 -2.07
C ASP A 75 19.45 -14.78 -2.49
N VAL A 76 19.57 -15.00 -3.79
CA VAL A 76 19.89 -16.31 -4.38
C VAL A 76 21.32 -16.69 -4.02
N GLN A 77 21.49 -17.76 -3.24
CA GLN A 77 22.80 -18.27 -2.81
C GLN A 77 23.38 -19.28 -3.78
N TRP A 78 22.54 -20.13 -4.35
CA TRP A 78 22.92 -21.13 -5.35
C TRP A 78 21.73 -21.43 -6.25
N VAL A 79 22.02 -21.95 -7.45
CA VAL A 79 21.04 -22.38 -8.44
C VAL A 79 21.46 -23.76 -8.96
N ASP A 80 20.51 -24.67 -9.03
CA ASP A 80 20.65 -26.02 -9.57
C ASP A 80 19.41 -26.34 -10.42
N GLU A 81 19.58 -26.40 -11.74
CA GLU A 81 18.51 -26.55 -12.74
C GLU A 81 17.35 -25.56 -12.54
N SER A 82 16.20 -26.03 -12.05
CA SER A 82 14.99 -25.25 -11.73
C SER A 82 14.87 -24.88 -10.25
N THR A 83 15.85 -25.26 -9.43
CA THR A 83 15.84 -24.99 -7.99
C THR A 83 16.89 -23.98 -7.59
N ALA A 84 16.53 -23.13 -6.63
CA ALA A 84 17.42 -22.16 -6.03
C ALA A 84 17.34 -22.21 -4.51
N GLY A 85 18.46 -21.99 -3.84
CA GLY A 85 18.50 -21.73 -2.41
C GLY A 85 18.56 -20.24 -2.16
N LEU A 86 17.61 -19.72 -1.37
CA LEU A 86 17.52 -18.30 -1.05
C LEU A 86 17.77 -18.06 0.44
N VAL A 87 18.46 -16.96 0.75
CA VAL A 87 18.63 -16.46 2.12
C VAL A 87 17.82 -15.17 2.29
N PHE A 88 17.06 -15.08 3.38
CA PHE A 88 16.25 -13.91 3.67
C PHE A 88 17.14 -12.82 4.26
N VAL A 89 17.36 -11.75 3.50
CA VAL A 89 18.17 -10.60 3.91
C VAL A 89 17.33 -9.45 4.43
N ARG A 90 16.05 -9.38 4.00
CA ARG A 90 15.11 -8.34 4.43
C ARG A 90 13.74 -8.94 4.68
N VAL A 91 13.38 -9.01 5.97
CA VAL A 91 12.07 -9.43 6.45
C VAL A 91 11.65 -8.45 7.53
N ARG A 92 10.41 -7.95 7.43
CA ARG A 92 9.80 -7.06 8.42
C ARG A 92 9.52 -7.81 9.71
N GLU A 93 9.48 -7.11 10.84
CA GLU A 93 9.30 -7.76 12.14
C GLU A 93 7.97 -8.54 12.26
N THR A 94 6.88 -7.98 11.73
CA THR A 94 5.58 -8.66 11.70
C THR A 94 5.63 -9.95 10.88
N GLU A 95 6.28 -9.92 9.72
CA GLU A 95 6.48 -11.10 8.87
C GLU A 95 7.47 -12.11 9.47
N ARG A 96 8.49 -11.65 10.23
CA ARG A 96 9.38 -12.55 10.99
C ARG A 96 8.61 -13.32 12.05
N GLN A 97 7.70 -12.65 12.77
CA GLN A 97 6.85 -13.33 13.75
C GLN A 97 5.95 -14.37 13.07
N ARG A 98 5.28 -14.00 11.97
CA ARG A 98 4.42 -14.92 11.18
C ARG A 98 5.21 -16.12 10.63
N LEU A 99 6.42 -15.88 10.09
CA LEU A 99 7.33 -16.92 9.62
C LEU A 99 7.69 -17.87 10.76
N SER A 100 8.00 -17.31 11.94
CA SER A 100 8.39 -18.10 13.09
C SER A 100 7.27 -19.00 13.59
N GLU A 101 6.06 -18.46 13.73
CA GLU A 101 4.87 -19.21 14.09
C GLU A 101 4.57 -20.32 13.06
N LEU A 102 4.71 -20.03 11.77
CA LEU A 102 4.53 -21.00 10.69
C LEU A 102 5.56 -22.14 10.76
N VAL A 103 6.85 -21.82 10.93
CA VAL A 103 7.93 -22.81 11.03
C VAL A 103 7.75 -23.67 12.29
N VAL A 104 7.45 -23.07 13.44
CA VAL A 104 7.18 -23.81 14.69
C VAL A 104 5.97 -24.72 14.55
N ALA A 105 4.86 -24.22 14.00
CA ALA A 105 3.65 -25.02 13.80
C ALA A 105 3.89 -26.22 12.86
N ARG A 106 4.81 -26.09 11.90
CA ARG A 106 5.19 -27.17 10.99
C ARG A 106 6.14 -28.17 11.65
N LEU A 107 7.13 -27.72 12.42
CA LEU A 107 8.02 -28.60 13.19
C LEU A 107 7.23 -29.46 14.20
N LEU A 108 6.21 -28.89 14.84
CA LEU A 108 5.35 -29.62 15.79
C LEU A 108 4.45 -30.67 15.11
N LYS A 109 4.23 -30.58 13.79
CA LYS A 109 3.44 -31.53 13.01
C LYS A 109 4.27 -32.68 12.41
N GLU A 110 5.58 -32.74 12.64
CA GLU A 110 6.46 -33.81 12.13
C GLU A 110 6.31 -35.17 12.86
N THR A 111 5.08 -35.54 13.20
CA THR A 111 4.68 -36.94 13.34
C THR A 111 3.41 -37.14 12.52
N ASP A 112 3.59 -37.73 11.34
CA ASP A 112 2.61 -38.49 10.55
C ASP A 112 2.37 -38.01 9.12
N THR A 113 2.59 -38.96 8.20
CA THR A 113 2.21 -39.03 6.78
C THR A 113 2.55 -37.89 5.82
N GLY A 114 3.59 -38.12 5.01
CA GLY A 114 3.58 -38.32 3.54
C GLY A 114 2.43 -37.86 2.61
N ASP A 115 1.47 -37.04 3.02
CA ASP A 115 0.30 -36.69 2.20
C ASP A 115 -0.08 -35.19 2.28
N ASP A 116 0.92 -34.31 2.20
CA ASP A 116 0.68 -32.88 1.94
C ASP A 116 0.42 -32.61 0.43
N ALA A 117 0.17 -33.65 -0.36
CA ALA A 117 -0.03 -33.57 -1.81
C ALA A 117 -1.42 -33.00 -2.21
N GLN A 118 -2.29 -32.70 -1.26
CA GLN A 118 -3.60 -32.07 -1.51
C GLN A 118 -3.84 -30.90 -0.55
N GLY A 119 -2.85 -30.03 -0.41
CA GLY A 119 -3.15 -28.64 -0.12
C GLY A 119 -3.85 -28.05 -1.33
N GLU A 120 -5.18 -28.07 -1.31
CA GLU A 120 -6.05 -27.33 -2.22
C GLU A 120 -5.36 -26.00 -2.56
N LEU A 121 -5.11 -25.79 -3.86
CA LEU A 121 -4.45 -24.60 -4.38
C LEU A 121 -5.17 -23.38 -3.82
N ILE A 122 -4.68 -22.80 -2.72
CA ILE A 122 -5.16 -21.51 -2.24
C ILE A 122 -4.78 -20.55 -3.37
N PRO A 123 -5.76 -19.98 -4.09
CA PRO A 123 -5.45 -19.09 -5.19
C PRO A 123 -4.57 -17.96 -4.69
N PHE A 124 -3.53 -17.70 -5.48
CA PHE A 124 -2.65 -16.56 -5.37
C PHE A 124 -3.47 -15.29 -5.33
N GLU A 125 -3.26 -14.50 -4.27
CA GLU A 125 -4.02 -13.28 -4.00
C GLU A 125 -5.53 -13.54 -3.92
N PHE A 126 -6.25 -12.58 -3.36
CA PHE A 126 -7.69 -12.65 -3.21
C PHE A 126 -8.44 -12.57 -4.56
N GLN A 127 -7.91 -13.13 -5.66
CA GLN A 127 -8.60 -13.21 -6.95
C GLN A 127 -9.90 -14.00 -6.79
N GLY A 128 -11.03 -13.29 -6.83
CA GLY A 128 -12.36 -13.88 -6.69
C GLY A 128 -12.96 -13.75 -5.28
N LEU A 129 -12.25 -13.16 -4.31
CA LEU A 129 -12.89 -12.75 -3.05
C LEU A 129 -13.55 -11.38 -3.17
N GLU A 130 -13.17 -10.56 -4.13
CA GLU A 130 -13.87 -9.32 -4.46
C GLU A 130 -15.37 -9.54 -4.69
N PRO A 131 -15.82 -10.43 -5.59
CA PRO A 131 -17.25 -10.65 -5.80
C PRO A 131 -17.96 -11.22 -4.56
N VAL A 132 -17.27 -12.00 -3.71
CA VAL A 132 -17.87 -12.51 -2.47
C VAL A 132 -18.08 -11.38 -1.46
N LEU A 133 -17.05 -10.56 -1.25
CA LEU A 133 -17.12 -9.42 -0.34
C LEU A 133 -18.08 -8.34 -0.86
N ALA A 134 -18.11 -8.10 -2.17
CA ALA A 134 -19.00 -7.12 -2.81
C ALA A 134 -20.49 -7.39 -2.53
N ASN A 135 -20.87 -8.66 -2.31
CA ASN A 135 -22.26 -9.03 -1.99
C ASN A 135 -22.65 -8.76 -0.53
N ASP A 136 -21.69 -8.54 0.37
CA ASP A 136 -21.97 -8.26 1.79
C ASP A 136 -21.00 -7.19 2.34
N PRO A 137 -21.36 -5.90 2.19
CA PRO A 137 -20.63 -4.77 2.77
C PRO A 137 -20.30 -4.91 4.26
N ARG A 138 -21.21 -5.47 5.06
CA ARG A 138 -21.04 -5.57 6.52
C ARG A 138 -20.03 -6.65 6.88
N LEU A 139 -20.09 -7.79 6.19
CA LEU A 139 -19.07 -8.83 6.31
C LEU A 139 -17.70 -8.29 5.90
N ALA A 140 -17.64 -7.53 4.82
CA ALA A 140 -16.41 -6.95 4.32
C ALA A 140 -15.78 -5.96 5.32
N ILE A 141 -16.58 -5.08 5.93
CA ILE A 141 -16.14 -4.19 7.02
C ILE A 141 -15.61 -4.99 8.21
N LYS A 142 -16.36 -6.02 8.65
CA LYS A 142 -15.96 -6.87 9.78
C LYS A 142 -14.62 -7.58 9.54
N LYS A 143 -14.43 -8.13 8.34
CA LYS A 143 -13.19 -8.81 7.95
C LYS A 143 -12.04 -7.80 7.79
N GLY A 144 -12.32 -6.66 7.17
CA GLY A 144 -11.40 -5.52 7.09
C GLY A 144 -10.86 -5.10 8.45
N LEU A 145 -11.74 -4.90 9.43
CA LEU A 145 -11.37 -4.53 10.78
C LEU A 145 -10.47 -5.59 11.45
N ALA A 146 -10.79 -6.87 11.27
CA ALA A 146 -9.99 -7.96 11.80
C ALA A 146 -8.57 -7.98 11.20
N TRP A 147 -8.45 -7.68 9.91
CA TRP A 147 -7.14 -7.57 9.24
C TRP A 147 -6.36 -6.34 9.70
N PHE A 148 -7.03 -5.19 9.84
CA PHE A 148 -6.42 -3.98 10.36
C PHE A 148 -5.89 -4.15 11.79
N ALA A 149 -6.64 -4.86 12.64
CA ALA A 149 -6.20 -5.14 14.01
C ALA A 149 -4.95 -6.02 14.07
N GLN A 150 -4.66 -6.82 13.04
CA GLN A 150 -3.45 -7.65 12.96
C GLN A 150 -2.22 -6.86 12.52
N ASP A 151 -2.35 -6.05 11.47
CA ASP A 151 -1.25 -5.21 10.96
C ASP A 151 -1.80 -3.91 10.36
N GLN A 152 -1.81 -2.84 11.17
CA GLN A 152 -2.31 -1.52 10.76
C GLN A 152 -1.43 -0.88 9.67
N ALA A 153 -0.12 -1.13 9.69
CA ALA A 153 0.82 -0.50 8.78
C ALA A 153 0.67 -1.01 7.35
N GLU A 154 0.41 -2.31 7.22
CA GLU A 154 0.24 -2.97 5.92
C GLU A 154 -1.21 -3.00 5.43
N PHE A 155 -2.17 -2.72 6.31
CA PHE A 155 -3.59 -2.81 5.97
C PHE A 155 -3.92 -2.07 4.68
N ARG A 156 -3.42 -0.83 4.51
CA ARG A 156 -3.72 -0.02 3.31
C ARG A 156 -3.36 -0.73 2.01
N PHE A 157 -2.27 -1.49 2.00
CA PHE A 157 -1.76 -2.17 0.81
C PHE A 157 -2.35 -3.57 0.62
N ARG A 158 -2.91 -4.15 1.69
CA ARG A 158 -3.50 -5.50 1.70
C ARG A 158 -5.02 -5.43 1.79
N GLY A 159 -5.56 -5.46 3.02
CA GLY A 159 -7.00 -5.47 3.28
C GLY A 159 -7.72 -4.25 2.69
N GLY A 160 -7.12 -3.06 2.80
CA GLY A 160 -7.63 -1.82 2.21
C GLY A 160 -7.70 -1.89 0.68
N SER A 161 -6.62 -2.37 0.03
CA SER A 161 -6.58 -2.56 -1.43
C SER A 161 -7.60 -3.60 -1.91
N LEU A 162 -7.78 -4.71 -1.19
CA LEU A 162 -8.80 -5.70 -1.49
C LEU A 162 -10.21 -5.11 -1.42
N LEU A 163 -10.54 -4.40 -0.33
CA LEU A 163 -11.84 -3.75 -0.18
C LEU A 163 -12.05 -2.66 -1.24
N GLY A 164 -10.99 -1.92 -1.58
CA GLY A 164 -10.95 -0.97 -2.69
C GLY A 164 -11.36 -1.59 -4.03
N ARG A 165 -10.87 -2.80 -4.32
CA ARG A 165 -11.23 -3.58 -5.52
C ARG A 165 -12.62 -4.20 -5.44
N ALA A 166 -13.04 -4.66 -4.27
CA ALA A 166 -14.37 -5.23 -4.05
C ALA A 166 -15.48 -4.19 -4.15
N PHE A 167 -15.20 -2.95 -3.75
CA PHE A 167 -16.12 -1.82 -3.83
C PHE A 167 -15.48 -0.66 -4.59
N PRO A 168 -15.32 -0.76 -5.92
CA PRO A 168 -14.76 0.32 -6.72
C PRO A 168 -15.56 1.60 -6.51
N THR A 169 -14.87 2.74 -6.41
CA THR A 169 -15.45 4.06 -6.15
C THR A 169 -16.25 4.18 -4.84
N CYS A 170 -16.10 3.26 -3.90
CA CYS A 170 -16.87 3.17 -2.65
C CYS A 170 -18.38 3.18 -2.95
N THR A 171 -18.93 2.01 -3.31
CA THR A 171 -20.34 1.89 -3.68
C THR A 171 -21.25 2.49 -2.61
N SER A 172 -22.41 3.00 -3.01
CA SER A 172 -23.33 3.67 -2.07
C SER A 172 -23.73 2.78 -0.88
N GLU A 173 -23.94 1.49 -1.11
CA GLU A 173 -24.22 0.52 -0.03
C GLU A 173 -23.03 0.35 0.91
N PHE A 174 -21.81 0.31 0.39
CA PHE A 174 -20.60 0.20 1.20
C PHE A 174 -20.34 1.47 2.01
N ALA A 175 -20.48 2.64 1.38
CA ALA A 175 -20.38 3.94 2.06
C ALA A 175 -21.43 4.08 3.17
N ALA A 176 -22.68 3.69 2.92
CA ALA A 176 -23.73 3.70 3.93
C ALA A 176 -23.41 2.74 5.09
N ALA A 177 -22.91 1.54 4.79
CA ALA A 177 -22.51 0.59 5.82
C ALA A 177 -21.33 1.10 6.67
N LEU A 178 -20.35 1.76 6.06
CA LEU A 178 -19.24 2.42 6.76
C LEU A 178 -19.71 3.58 7.64
N ALA A 179 -20.63 4.41 7.15
CA ALA A 179 -21.22 5.50 7.92
C ALA A 179 -21.93 5.00 9.18
N GLU A 180 -22.75 3.94 9.05
CA GLU A 180 -23.39 3.29 10.21
C GLU A 180 -22.38 2.66 11.17
N PHE A 181 -21.32 2.05 10.63
CA PHE A 181 -20.24 1.48 11.43
C PHE A 181 -19.51 2.55 12.24
N VAL A 182 -19.20 3.71 11.63
CA VAL A 182 -18.55 4.86 12.28
C VAL A 182 -19.39 5.42 13.43
N LYS A 183 -20.72 5.53 13.28
CA LYS A 183 -21.62 6.09 14.32
C LYS A 183 -21.52 5.39 15.68
N THR A 184 -21.14 4.12 15.69
CA THR A 184 -20.99 3.30 16.91
C THR A 184 -19.54 2.92 17.19
N GLY A 185 -18.61 3.32 16.32
CA GLY A 185 -17.21 2.96 16.36
C GLY A 185 -16.44 3.74 17.43
N ARG A 186 -15.39 3.13 17.97
CA ARG A 186 -14.42 3.78 18.86
C ARG A 186 -13.15 4.05 18.06
N ASP A 187 -12.07 4.41 18.75
CA ASP A 187 -10.79 4.76 18.12
C ASP A 187 -10.31 3.74 17.08
N LEU A 188 -10.32 2.44 17.39
CA LEU A 188 -9.84 1.42 16.46
C LEU A 188 -10.69 1.35 15.18
N GLU A 189 -12.01 1.44 15.32
CA GLU A 189 -12.95 1.39 14.20
C GLU A 189 -12.83 2.64 13.31
N ILE A 190 -12.55 3.80 13.89
CA ILE A 190 -12.32 5.02 13.13
C ILE A 190 -10.96 5.01 12.46
N ASP A 191 -9.91 4.59 13.15
CA ASP A 191 -8.57 4.46 12.57
C ASP A 191 -8.56 3.46 11.40
N PHE A 192 -9.30 2.35 11.53
CA PHE A 192 -9.55 1.40 10.44
C PHE A 192 -10.25 2.09 9.27
N THR A 193 -11.32 2.84 9.55
CA THR A 193 -12.13 3.49 8.51
C THR A 193 -11.29 4.54 7.77
N LEU A 194 -10.54 5.39 8.48
CA LEU A 194 -9.63 6.36 7.89
C LEU A 194 -8.57 5.68 7.01
N ALA A 195 -7.93 4.62 7.51
CA ALA A 195 -6.94 3.85 6.76
C ALA A 195 -7.54 3.20 5.49
N LEU A 196 -8.80 2.75 5.55
CA LEU A 196 -9.53 2.22 4.40
C LEU A 196 -9.84 3.32 3.38
N LEU A 197 -10.32 4.48 3.83
CA LEU A 197 -10.69 5.61 2.98
C LEU A 197 -9.52 6.19 2.17
N GLN A 198 -8.27 5.93 2.59
CA GLN A 198 -7.07 6.21 1.78
C GLN A 198 -7.05 5.48 0.43
N ASN A 199 -7.89 4.46 0.22
CA ASN A 199 -8.03 3.77 -1.08
C ASN A 199 -9.06 4.44 -2.01
N TYR A 200 -9.73 5.50 -1.56
CA TYR A 200 -10.81 6.20 -2.29
C TYR A 200 -10.53 7.69 -2.47
N LEU A 201 -9.25 8.09 -2.41
CA LEU A 201 -8.83 9.48 -2.54
C LEU A 201 -9.40 10.12 -3.80
N GLY A 202 -9.92 11.33 -3.65
CA GLY A 202 -10.48 12.10 -4.76
C GLY A 202 -11.97 11.84 -5.05
N SER A 203 -12.57 10.79 -4.49
CA SER A 203 -13.99 10.47 -4.71
C SER A 203 -14.89 11.22 -3.72
N THR A 204 -16.06 11.70 -4.17
CA THR A 204 -17.08 12.30 -3.29
C THR A 204 -18.01 11.27 -2.66
N SER A 205 -17.89 10.01 -3.06
CA SER A 205 -18.66 8.88 -2.51
C SER A 205 -18.44 8.65 -1.02
N ILE A 206 -17.28 9.09 -0.50
CA ILE A 206 -16.86 8.90 0.89
C ILE A 206 -17.24 10.08 1.79
N ASP A 207 -17.80 11.16 1.22
CA ASP A 207 -18.08 12.40 1.94
C ASP A 207 -18.97 12.15 3.16
N ASP A 208 -20.03 11.36 3.02
CA ASP A 208 -20.95 11.11 4.12
C ASP A 208 -20.29 10.31 5.26
N VAL A 209 -19.38 9.40 4.92
CA VAL A 209 -18.57 8.67 5.93
C VAL A 209 -17.63 9.63 6.65
N LEU A 210 -16.95 10.52 5.92
CA LEU A 210 -16.06 11.52 6.52
C LEU A 210 -16.83 12.51 7.41
N LYS A 211 -18.04 12.93 7.01
CA LYS A 211 -18.91 13.77 7.86
C LYS A 211 -19.31 13.05 9.15
N GLU A 212 -19.61 11.76 9.10
CA GLU A 212 -19.87 10.98 10.32
C GLU A 212 -18.65 10.94 11.25
N ILE A 213 -17.44 10.77 10.70
CA ILE A 213 -16.20 10.80 11.50
C ILE A 213 -16.02 12.17 12.18
N VAL A 214 -16.19 13.26 11.42
CA VAL A 214 -16.10 14.63 11.94
C VAL A 214 -17.14 14.89 13.03
N ALA A 215 -18.37 14.44 12.83
CA ALA A 215 -19.45 14.59 13.80
C ALA A 215 -19.19 13.79 15.09
N HIS A 216 -18.60 12.59 14.97
CA HIS A 216 -18.37 11.71 16.11
C HIS A 216 -17.10 12.06 16.90
N PHE A 217 -16.06 12.60 16.24
CA PHE A 217 -14.76 12.93 16.85
C PHE A 217 -14.29 14.39 16.63
N PRO A 218 -15.12 15.42 16.89
CA PRO A 218 -14.81 16.80 16.51
C PRO A 218 -13.60 17.42 17.24
N GLN A 219 -13.18 16.83 18.36
CA GLN A 219 -12.08 17.34 19.19
C GLN A 219 -10.78 16.54 19.04
N ASP A 220 -10.78 15.46 18.25
CA ASP A 220 -9.58 14.66 18.02
C ASP A 220 -8.79 15.25 16.85
N SER A 221 -7.77 16.05 17.17
CA SER A 221 -6.96 16.75 16.17
C SER A 221 -6.30 15.78 15.18
N ARG A 222 -5.83 14.61 15.65
CA ARG A 222 -5.15 13.63 14.78
C ARG A 222 -6.12 13.10 13.74
N LYS A 223 -7.34 12.73 14.14
CA LYS A 223 -8.37 12.24 13.21
C LYS A 223 -8.81 13.35 12.25
N MET A 224 -8.96 14.59 12.74
CA MET A 224 -9.31 15.72 11.86
C MET A 224 -8.22 16.00 10.82
N ASP A 225 -6.94 15.91 11.19
CA ASP A 225 -5.82 16.07 10.26
C ASP A 225 -5.80 14.96 9.19
N GLU A 226 -6.17 13.73 9.56
CA GLU A 226 -6.28 12.64 8.60
C GLU A 226 -7.47 12.81 7.64
N VAL A 227 -8.62 13.28 8.14
CA VAL A 227 -9.78 13.67 7.30
C VAL A 227 -9.38 14.76 6.31
N ARG A 228 -8.69 15.81 6.77
CA ARG A 228 -8.16 16.87 5.89
C ARG A 228 -7.23 16.29 4.83
N THR A 229 -6.35 15.37 5.21
CA THR A 229 -5.41 14.72 4.28
C THR A 229 -6.15 13.98 3.16
N ILE A 230 -7.20 13.23 3.50
CA ILE A 230 -8.04 12.52 2.52
C ILE A 230 -8.75 13.50 1.58
N LEU A 231 -9.35 14.57 2.13
CA LEU A 231 -10.07 15.59 1.36
C LEU A 231 -9.14 16.38 0.42
N ASN A 232 -7.95 16.71 0.91
CA ASN A 232 -6.94 17.51 0.22
C ASN A 232 -6.21 16.76 -0.88
N SER A 233 -6.33 15.42 -0.94
CA SER A 233 -5.63 14.62 -1.95
C SER A 233 -5.91 15.19 -3.34
N PRO A 234 -4.89 15.78 -4.00
CA PRO A 234 -5.10 16.50 -5.24
C PRO A 234 -5.39 15.48 -6.34
N GLY A 235 -6.45 15.74 -7.11
CA GLY A 235 -6.73 15.01 -8.34
C GLY A 235 -5.68 15.32 -9.42
N ALA A 236 -6.04 15.13 -10.68
CA ALA A 236 -5.16 15.46 -11.80
C ALA A 236 -4.67 16.91 -11.71
N ARG A 237 -3.35 17.08 -11.52
CA ARG A 237 -2.69 18.39 -11.55
C ARG A 237 -2.33 18.68 -13.00
N SER A 238 -3.01 19.66 -13.59
CA SER A 238 -2.73 20.08 -14.97
C SER A 238 -2.46 21.57 -15.05
N GLY A 239 -1.47 21.93 -15.86
CA GLY A 239 -1.02 23.30 -16.05
C GLY A 239 -0.17 23.86 -14.91
N GLU A 240 0.24 25.11 -15.10
CA GLU A 240 1.23 25.82 -14.29
C GLU A 240 0.79 26.08 -12.84
N PHE A 241 -0.51 26.26 -12.62
CA PHE A 241 -1.13 26.39 -11.28
C PHE A 241 -1.93 25.13 -10.90
N GLY A 242 -1.51 23.96 -11.38
CA GLY A 242 -2.28 22.72 -11.29
C GLY A 242 -2.69 22.34 -9.86
N LEU A 243 -1.84 22.62 -8.85
CA LEU A 243 -2.15 22.33 -7.44
C LEU A 243 -3.16 23.31 -6.86
N ALA A 244 -2.96 24.63 -7.05
CA ALA A 244 -3.90 25.66 -6.62
C ALA A 244 -5.29 25.48 -7.25
N ASN A 245 -5.34 25.09 -8.53
CA ASN A 245 -6.60 24.79 -9.21
C ASN A 245 -7.28 23.53 -8.68
N ALA A 246 -6.50 22.48 -8.35
CA ALA A 246 -7.04 21.27 -7.72
C ALA A 246 -7.67 21.58 -6.36
N TRP A 247 -7.01 22.40 -5.53
CA TRP A 247 -7.55 22.82 -4.24
C TRP A 247 -8.79 23.71 -4.35
N ARG A 248 -8.89 24.58 -5.36
CA ARG A 248 -10.12 25.35 -5.63
C ARG A 248 -11.32 24.45 -5.92
N VAL A 249 -11.14 23.42 -6.76
CA VAL A 249 -12.21 22.45 -7.05
C VAL A 249 -12.65 21.71 -5.78
N LYS A 250 -11.69 21.39 -4.88
CA LYS A 250 -12.00 20.79 -3.58
C LYS A 250 -12.80 21.74 -2.69
N GLN A 251 -12.40 22.99 -2.61
CA GLN A 251 -13.12 24.01 -1.86
C GLN A 251 -14.57 24.16 -2.33
N GLU A 252 -14.80 24.19 -3.65
CA GLU A 252 -16.15 24.23 -4.23
C GLU A 252 -16.98 23.00 -3.82
N SER A 253 -16.38 21.81 -3.77
CA SER A 253 -17.05 20.58 -3.32
C SER A 253 -17.49 20.61 -1.85
N LEU A 254 -16.74 21.30 -0.99
CA LEU A 254 -17.04 21.46 0.44
C LEU A 254 -18.22 22.41 0.70
N THR A 255 -18.66 23.20 -0.27
CA THR A 255 -19.83 24.08 -0.14
C THR A 255 -21.07 23.30 0.31
N ARG A 256 -21.22 22.04 -0.13
CA ARG A 256 -22.34 21.16 0.27
C ARG A 256 -22.29 20.73 1.73
N TRP A 257 -21.13 20.81 2.37
CA TRP A 257 -20.96 20.45 3.78
C TRP A 257 -21.39 21.59 4.72
N LEU A 258 -21.41 22.83 4.23
CA LEU A 258 -21.87 23.99 4.99
C LEU A 258 -23.39 23.96 5.29
N THR A 259 -24.14 23.13 4.54
CA THR A 259 -25.58 22.95 4.75
C THR A 259 -25.92 21.70 5.58
N ASP A 260 -24.92 21.02 6.14
CA ASP A 260 -25.15 19.86 7.03
C ASP A 260 -25.84 20.32 8.33
N GLU A 261 -26.73 19.49 8.86
CA GLU A 261 -27.47 19.80 10.10
C GLU A 261 -26.57 19.78 11.34
N ARG A 262 -25.44 19.09 11.28
CA ARG A 262 -24.51 18.91 12.40
C ARG A 262 -23.52 20.07 12.44
N THR A 263 -23.54 20.81 13.55
CA THR A 263 -22.67 21.99 13.77
C THR A 263 -21.17 21.67 13.72
N ALA A 264 -20.77 20.46 14.14
CA ALA A 264 -19.38 20.01 14.03
C ALA A 264 -18.90 19.93 12.58
N VAL A 265 -19.75 19.43 11.68
CA VAL A 265 -19.44 19.27 10.25
C VAL A 265 -19.35 20.62 9.56
N THR A 266 -20.31 21.51 9.84
CA THR A 266 -20.31 22.86 9.25
C THR A 266 -19.12 23.70 9.75
N ALA A 267 -18.77 23.59 11.04
CA ALA A 267 -17.59 24.24 11.61
C ALA A 267 -16.29 23.72 10.98
N PHE A 268 -16.15 22.39 10.86
CA PHE A 268 -15.00 21.77 10.19
C PHE A 268 -14.87 22.25 8.74
N ALA A 269 -15.96 22.24 7.97
CA ALA A 269 -15.97 22.67 6.59
C ALA A 269 -15.57 24.15 6.44
N ALA A 270 -16.13 25.03 7.26
CA ALA A 270 -15.79 26.46 7.25
C ALA A 270 -14.31 26.71 7.56
N GLN A 271 -13.78 26.03 8.58
CA GLN A 271 -12.36 26.13 8.94
C GLN A 271 -11.46 25.61 7.80
N HIS A 272 -11.80 24.44 7.26
CA HIS A 272 -11.00 23.80 6.22
C HIS A 272 -11.02 24.58 4.89
N MET A 273 -12.13 25.23 4.55
CA MET A 273 -12.20 26.13 3.40
C MET A 273 -11.27 27.34 3.55
N ALA A 274 -11.14 27.91 4.75
CA ALA A 274 -10.21 29.00 5.02
C ALA A 274 -8.73 28.53 4.97
N GLU A 275 -8.44 27.31 5.42
CA GLU A 275 -7.12 26.68 5.27
C GLU A 275 -6.77 26.49 3.78
N LEU A 276 -7.73 26.01 2.96
CA LEU A 276 -7.55 25.86 1.52
C LEU A 276 -7.30 27.20 0.81
N ASP A 277 -7.99 28.28 1.21
CA ASP A 277 -7.73 29.62 0.67
C ASP A 277 -6.27 30.04 0.90
N HIS A 278 -5.76 29.84 2.11
CA HIS A 278 -4.36 30.13 2.44
C HIS A 278 -3.41 29.30 1.57
N MET A 279 -3.63 27.99 1.47
CA MET A 279 -2.83 27.08 0.65
C MET A 279 -2.82 27.49 -0.83
N ILE A 280 -3.97 27.88 -1.37
CA ILE A 280 -4.11 28.36 -2.76
C ILE A 280 -3.30 29.63 -2.99
N MET A 281 -3.38 30.59 -2.06
CA MET A 281 -2.62 31.85 -2.16
C MET A 281 -1.10 31.59 -2.11
N GLU A 282 -0.64 30.76 -1.18
CA GLU A 282 0.77 30.41 -1.05
C GLU A 282 1.32 29.71 -2.28
N GLU A 283 0.56 28.76 -2.83
CA GLU A 283 0.95 28.03 -4.04
C GLU A 283 1.07 28.95 -5.25
N ARG A 284 0.12 29.88 -5.42
CA ARG A 284 0.17 30.87 -6.50
C ARG A 284 1.41 31.75 -6.39
N ARG A 285 1.67 32.28 -5.19
CA ARG A 285 2.86 33.09 -4.92
C ARG A 285 4.15 32.30 -5.19
N ARG A 286 4.20 31.02 -4.82
CA ARG A 286 5.37 30.14 -5.10
C ARG A 286 5.64 30.04 -6.60
N VAL A 287 4.60 29.75 -7.38
CA VAL A 287 4.71 29.61 -8.85
C VAL A 287 5.13 30.92 -9.50
N GLU A 288 4.55 32.06 -9.09
CA GLU A 288 4.92 33.39 -9.59
C GLU A 288 6.38 33.74 -9.29
N CYS A 289 6.86 33.48 -8.06
CA CYS A 289 8.27 33.67 -7.72
C CYS A 289 9.21 32.81 -8.57
N GLU A 290 8.86 31.54 -8.83
CA GLU A 290 9.64 30.67 -9.72
C GLU A 290 9.68 31.20 -11.16
N GLN A 291 8.57 31.76 -11.65
CA GLN A 291 8.53 32.37 -12.99
C GLN A 291 9.46 33.57 -13.08
N GLU A 292 9.42 34.47 -12.11
CA GLU A 292 10.31 35.63 -12.07
C GLU A 292 11.78 35.22 -12.08
N GLN A 293 12.15 34.20 -11.29
CA GLN A 293 13.50 33.66 -11.27
C GLN A 293 13.91 33.08 -12.62
N ARG A 294 13.03 32.29 -13.27
CA ARG A 294 13.29 31.74 -14.61
C ARG A 294 13.40 32.85 -15.67
N ALA A 295 12.60 33.90 -15.57
CA ALA A 295 12.66 35.04 -16.49
C ALA A 295 13.98 35.81 -16.34
N ARG A 296 14.44 36.04 -15.10
CA ARG A 296 15.74 36.66 -14.81
C ARG A 296 16.91 35.83 -15.36
N ALA A 297 16.92 34.53 -15.11
CA ALA A 297 17.96 33.64 -15.61
C ALA A 297 18.03 33.62 -17.16
N ARG A 298 16.89 33.56 -17.85
CA ARG A 298 16.86 33.63 -19.33
C ARG A 298 17.38 34.96 -19.86
N HIS A 299 17.04 36.08 -19.22
CA HIS A 299 17.55 37.38 -19.62
C HIS A 299 19.06 37.50 -19.39
N GLU A 300 19.60 36.92 -18.31
CA GLU A 300 21.04 36.86 -18.05
C GLU A 300 21.78 36.04 -19.13
N ASP A 301 21.25 34.88 -19.52
CA ASP A 301 21.81 34.03 -20.59
C ASP A 301 21.78 34.71 -21.98
N GLU A 302 20.69 35.39 -22.33
CA GLU A 302 20.57 36.13 -23.60
C GLU A 302 21.48 37.37 -23.64
N SER A 303 21.64 38.06 -22.51
CA SER A 303 22.55 39.22 -22.40
C SER A 303 24.03 38.85 -22.42
N GLY A 304 24.37 37.58 -22.14
CA GLY A 304 25.73 37.03 -22.19
C GLY A 304 26.24 36.69 -23.60
N HIS A 305 25.42 36.85 -24.64
CA HIS A 305 25.78 36.56 -26.04
C HIS A 305 26.01 37.81 -26.92
N ASP A 306 26.22 38.99 -26.33
CA ASP A 306 26.76 40.16 -27.04
C ASP A 306 28.28 40.30 -26.84
N HIS A 307 29.02 39.22 -27.16
CA HIS A 307 30.44 39.33 -27.47
C HIS A 307 30.58 39.46 -28.98
N GLY A 308 30.63 40.72 -29.41
CA GLY A 308 30.79 41.14 -30.78
C GLY A 308 31.71 40.22 -31.58
N TYR A 309 31.14 39.60 -32.61
CA TYR A 309 31.89 39.01 -33.70
C TYR A 309 32.70 40.13 -34.37
N ARG A 310 33.95 40.29 -33.93
CA ARG A 310 34.93 41.17 -34.56
C ARG A 310 35.60 40.35 -35.65
N PRO A 311 35.35 40.62 -36.94
CA PRO A 311 36.01 39.87 -38.00
C PRO A 311 37.53 40.09 -37.87
N LYS A 312 38.29 38.99 -37.84
CA LYS A 312 39.75 39.05 -37.84
C LYS A 312 40.21 39.56 -39.21
N PRO A 313 41.20 40.47 -39.27
CA PRO A 313 41.78 40.86 -40.54
C PRO A 313 42.59 39.67 -41.07
N PHE A 314 42.30 39.26 -42.30
CA PHE A 314 43.22 39.00 -43.44
C PHE A 314 42.44 38.23 -44.51
#